data_AF-Q30YR7-F1
#
_entry.id   AF-Q30YR7-F1
#
_cell.length_a   1.000
_cell.length_b   1.000
_cell.length_c   1.000
_cell.angle_alpha   90.00
_cell.angle_beta   90.00
_cell.angle_gamma   90.00
#
_symmetry.space_group_name_H-M   'P 1'
#
loop_
_entity.id
_entity.type
_entity.pdbx_description
1 polymer ?
#
loop_
_entity_poly.entity_id
_entity_poly.type
_entity_poly.pdbx_seq_one_letter_code
_entity_poly.pdbx_strand_id
1 'polypeptide(L)'
;MLDYYRFKQVHELYLKGRPEEAKSLLQELQTSYVAACDENTMLKAQVQEYEDILYISKNLVFDGASYWLQTGSIRQGPFCPECYNKDGLLVRLAEQGGEWRCHQCASNFGYERTLNRQPERPAVAMSQRIAKVIPLYK
;
A
#
# COMPACT_ATOMS: atom_id res chain seq x y z
N MET A 1 6.52 -18.94 -22.93
CA MET A 1 7.12 -19.66 -24.08
C MET A 1 6.20 -19.74 -25.30
N LEU A 2 4.91 -19.35 -25.20
CA LEU A 2 3.94 -19.36 -26.32
C LEU A 2 4.17 -18.25 -27.35
N ASP A 3 4.62 -17.07 -26.92
CA ASP A 3 4.78 -15.91 -27.81
C ASP A 3 5.93 -16.08 -28.82
N TYR A 4 6.98 -16.82 -28.44
CA TYR A 4 8.11 -17.14 -29.33
C TYR A 4 7.65 -17.86 -30.61
N TYR A 5 6.72 -18.81 -30.48
CA TYR A 5 6.17 -19.53 -31.63
C TYR A 5 5.31 -18.63 -32.53
N ARG A 6 4.57 -17.69 -31.94
CA ARG A 6 3.76 -16.72 -32.68
C ARG A 6 4.63 -15.69 -33.43
N PHE A 7 5.72 -15.21 -32.84
CA PHE A 7 6.68 -14.36 -33.55
C PHE A 7 7.37 -15.09 -34.70
N LYS A 8 7.73 -16.37 -34.50
CA LYS A 8 8.26 -17.20 -35.59
C LYS A 8 7.24 -17.35 -36.74
N GLN A 9 5.96 -17.51 -36.40
CA GLN A 9 4.88 -17.60 -37.38
C GLN A 9 4.70 -16.29 -38.18
N VAL A 10 4.80 -15.12 -37.53
CA VAL A 10 4.82 -13.82 -38.23
C VAL A 10 5.97 -13.78 -39.25
N HIS A 11 7.18 -14.17 -38.83
CA HIS A 11 8.34 -14.20 -39.71
C HIS A 11 8.16 -15.17 -40.89
N GLU A 12 7.60 -16.36 -40.64
CA GLU A 12 7.29 -17.33 -41.70
C GLU A 12 6.23 -16.82 -42.69
N LEU A 13 5.22 -16.08 -42.22
CA LEU A 13 4.21 -15.46 -43.09
C LEU A 13 4.83 -14.40 -43.99
N TYR A 14 5.79 -13.61 -43.49
CA TYR A 14 6.58 -12.70 -44.31
C TYR A 14 7.39 -13.45 -45.38
N LEU A 15 8.11 -14.52 -45.01
CA LEU A 15 8.89 -15.32 -45.95
C LEU A 15 8.02 -15.97 -47.04
N LYS A 16 6.77 -16.32 -46.70
CA LYS A 16 5.79 -16.90 -47.63
C LYS A 16 5.09 -15.87 -48.52
N GLY A 17 5.46 -14.57 -48.43
CA GLY A 17 4.86 -13.51 -49.24
C GLY A 17 3.43 -13.16 -48.83
N ARG A 18 3.04 -13.40 -47.56
CA ARG A 18 1.72 -13.08 -47.00
C ARG A 18 1.84 -11.93 -45.98
N PRO A 19 2.22 -10.72 -46.40
CA PRO A 19 2.52 -9.61 -45.49
C PRO A 19 1.29 -9.12 -44.71
N GLU A 20 0.09 -9.17 -45.31
CA GLU A 20 -1.14 -8.72 -44.64
C GLU A 20 -1.51 -9.61 -43.44
N GLU A 21 -1.36 -10.92 -43.59
CA GLU A 21 -1.61 -11.87 -42.49
C GLU A 21 -0.53 -11.77 -41.42
N ALA A 22 0.73 -11.59 -41.82
CA ALA A 22 1.82 -11.35 -40.89
C ALA A 22 1.57 -10.07 -40.06
N LYS A 23 1.10 -9.00 -40.71
CA LYS A 23 0.75 -7.73 -40.07
C LYS A 23 -0.43 -7.90 -39.11
N SER A 24 -1.48 -8.61 -39.51
CA SER A 24 -2.63 -8.87 -38.63
C SER A 24 -2.23 -9.65 -37.38
N LEU A 25 -1.42 -10.71 -37.54
CA LEU A 25 -0.93 -11.50 -36.39
C LEU A 25 0.01 -10.68 -35.50
N LEU A 26 0.85 -9.82 -36.09
CA LEU A 26 1.72 -8.92 -35.32
C LEU A 26 0.90 -7.89 -34.54
N GLN A 27 -0.17 -7.35 -35.12
CA GLN A 27 -1.07 -6.44 -34.42
C GLN A 27 -1.76 -7.13 -33.25
N GLU A 28 -2.25 -8.35 -33.42
CA GLU A 28 -2.83 -9.13 -32.33
C GLU A 28 -1.83 -9.34 -31.18
N LEU A 29 -0.60 -9.73 -31.52
CA LEU A 29 0.49 -9.88 -30.55
C LEU A 29 0.78 -8.58 -29.82
N GLN A 30 0.85 -7.46 -30.54
CA GLN A 30 1.08 -6.14 -29.95
C GLN A 30 -0.05 -5.75 -29.01
N THR A 31 -1.31 -5.92 -29.42
CA THR A 31 -2.48 -5.64 -28.57
C THR A 31 -2.45 -6.50 -27.31
N SER A 32 -2.18 -7.80 -27.43
CA SER A 32 -2.08 -8.69 -26.28
C SER A 32 -0.92 -8.31 -25.35
N TYR A 33 0.22 -7.90 -25.91
CA TYR A 33 1.37 -7.47 -25.13
C TYR A 33 1.08 -6.19 -24.35
N VAL A 34 0.48 -5.19 -25.00
CA VAL A 34 0.08 -3.94 -24.34
C VAL A 34 -0.90 -4.22 -23.20
N ALA A 35 -1.94 -5.03 -23.44
CA ALA A 35 -2.89 -5.42 -22.41
C ALA A 35 -2.21 -6.11 -21.21
N ALA A 36 -1.27 -7.00 -21.46
CA ALA A 36 -0.50 -7.67 -20.41
C ALA A 36 0.41 -6.69 -19.64
N CYS A 37 1.00 -5.70 -20.32
CA CYS A 37 1.78 -4.65 -19.66
C CYS A 37 0.92 -3.74 -18.78
N ASP A 38 -0.28 -3.38 -19.25
CA ASP A 38 -1.23 -2.58 -18.50
C ASP A 38 -1.70 -3.32 -17.24
N GLU A 39 -2.07 -4.60 -17.39
CA GLU A 39 -2.42 -5.47 -16.26
C GLU A 39 -1.26 -5.60 -15.27
N ASN A 40 -0.04 -5.82 -15.75
CA ASN A 40 1.15 -5.92 -14.89
C ASN A 40 1.40 -4.62 -14.12
N THR A 41 1.18 -3.47 -14.76
CA THR A 41 1.32 -2.15 -14.14
C THR A 41 0.27 -1.95 -13.05
N MET A 42 -0.98 -2.32 -13.32
CA MET A 42 -2.07 -2.25 -12.35
C MET A 42 -1.81 -3.18 -11.15
N LEU A 43 -1.39 -4.43 -11.40
CA LEU A 43 -1.08 -5.39 -10.34
C LEU A 43 0.09 -4.92 -9.47
N LYS A 44 1.15 -4.37 -10.06
CA LYS A 44 2.27 -3.79 -9.31
C LYS A 44 1.82 -2.62 -8.43
N ALA A 45 0.95 -1.76 -8.93
CA ALA A 45 0.39 -0.66 -8.16
C ALA A 45 -0.42 -1.17 -6.96
N GLN A 46 -1.27 -2.19 -7.15
CA GLN A 46 -2.02 -2.82 -6.07
C GLN A 46 -1.11 -3.48 -5.04
N VAL A 47 -0.06 -4.19 -5.47
CA VAL A 47 0.93 -4.78 -4.55
C VAL A 47 1.60 -3.71 -3.71
N GLN A 48 2.04 -2.61 -4.33
CA GLN A 48 2.65 -1.49 -3.60
C GLN A 48 1.69 -0.90 -2.57
N GLU A 49 0.42 -0.68 -2.94
CA GLU A 49 -0.61 -0.18 -2.02
C GLU A 49 -0.79 -1.11 -0.81
N TYR A 50 -0.84 -2.42 -1.02
CA TYR A 50 -0.92 -3.39 0.08
C TYR A 50 0.34 -3.42 0.94
N GLU A 51 1.52 -3.31 0.34
CA GLU A 51 2.79 -3.21 1.06
C GLU A 51 2.82 -1.96 1.95
N ASP A 52 2.33 -0.82 1.46
CA ASP A 52 2.25 0.43 2.21
C ASP A 52 1.26 0.32 3.38
N ILE A 53 0.08 -0.27 3.17
CA ILE A 53 -0.91 -0.53 4.23
C ILE A 53 -0.32 -1.46 5.30
N LEU A 54 0.34 -2.55 4.87
CA LEU A 54 0.99 -3.49 5.78
C LEU A 54 2.13 -2.83 6.54
N TYR A 55 2.91 -1.97 5.89
CA TYR A 55 3.97 -1.21 6.54
C TYR A 55 3.40 -0.30 7.63
N ILE A 56 2.37 0.49 7.33
CA ILE A 56 1.72 1.37 8.32
C ILE A 56 1.17 0.54 9.48
N SER A 57 0.41 -0.52 9.21
CA SER A 57 -0.22 -1.33 10.27
C SER A 57 0.79 -1.99 11.21
N LYS A 58 1.97 -2.39 10.72
CA LYS A 58 3.03 -2.99 11.54
C LYS A 58 3.81 -1.96 12.36
N ASN A 59 3.96 -0.75 11.84
CA ASN A 59 4.83 0.27 12.42
C ASN A 59 4.08 1.35 13.20
N LEU A 60 2.75 1.32 13.20
CA LEU A 60 1.93 2.25 13.96
C LEU A 60 1.81 1.78 15.42
N VAL A 61 2.34 2.59 16.33
CA VAL A 61 2.39 2.31 17.77
C VAL A 61 1.56 3.35 18.51
N PHE A 62 0.72 2.88 19.43
CA PHE A 62 -0.01 3.73 20.36
C PHE A 62 0.75 3.84 21.68
N ASP A 63 0.98 5.05 22.19
CA ASP A 63 1.74 5.26 23.44
C ASP A 63 0.89 5.51 24.68
N GLY A 64 -0.43 5.36 24.54
CA GLY A 64 -1.41 5.65 25.58
C GLY A 64 -2.15 6.98 25.39
N ALA A 65 -1.58 7.92 24.61
CA ALA A 65 -2.21 9.21 24.32
C ALA A 65 -2.38 9.46 22.82
N SER A 66 -1.45 9.02 21.99
CA SER A 66 -1.47 9.28 20.55
C SER A 66 -0.83 8.14 19.76
N TYR A 67 -1.12 8.09 18.46
CA TYR A 67 -0.46 7.16 17.54
C TYR A 67 0.84 7.76 17.00
N TRP A 68 1.80 6.88 16.74
CA TRP A 68 3.12 7.23 16.22
C TRP A 68 3.56 6.19 15.22
N LEU A 69 4.07 6.63 14.07
CA LEU A 69 4.61 5.76 13.05
C LEU A 69 6.12 5.61 13.27
N GLN A 70 6.58 4.38 13.51
CA GLN A 70 7.98 4.05 13.76
C GLN A 70 8.66 3.65 12.45
N THR A 71 9.54 4.49 11.92
CA THR A 71 10.34 4.20 10.73
C THR A 71 11.80 4.07 11.13
N GLY A 72 12.24 2.85 11.39
CA GLY A 72 13.59 2.57 11.90
C GLY A 72 13.80 3.20 13.28
N SER A 73 14.73 4.14 13.39
CA SER A 73 14.98 4.93 14.61
C SER A 73 14.15 6.21 14.71
N ILE A 74 13.43 6.59 13.66
CA ILE A 74 12.66 7.82 13.59
C ILE A 74 11.22 7.55 13.99
N ARG A 75 10.70 8.35 14.93
CA ARG A 75 9.30 8.31 15.36
C ARG A 75 8.57 9.51 14.76
N GLN A 76 7.58 9.25 13.91
CA GLN A 76 6.76 10.27 13.26
C GLN A 76 5.39 10.37 13.94
N GLY A 77 4.93 11.59 14.18
CA GLY A 77 3.69 11.88 14.89
C GLY A 77 3.81 13.17 15.71
N PRO A 78 2.92 13.39 16.69
CA PRO A 78 1.82 12.52 17.10
C PRO A 78 0.62 12.57 16.13
N PHE A 79 -0.09 11.45 16.00
CA PHE A 79 -1.31 11.31 15.20
C PHE A 79 -2.55 11.14 16.09
N CYS A 80 -3.67 11.69 15.63
CA CYS A 80 -4.94 11.70 16.34
C CYS A 80 -5.51 10.27 16.51
N PRO A 81 -5.75 9.82 17.76
CA PRO A 81 -6.34 8.50 17.99
C PRO A 81 -7.82 8.41 17.57
N GLU A 82 -8.58 9.49 17.70
CA GLU A 82 -10.01 9.47 17.34
C GLU A 82 -10.22 9.31 15.83
N CYS A 83 -9.49 10.10 15.02
CA CYS A 83 -9.56 10.00 13.57
C CYS A 83 -9.09 8.63 13.07
N TYR A 84 -8.03 8.08 13.68
CA TYR A 84 -7.55 6.77 13.28
C TYR A 84 -8.51 5.64 13.67
N ASN A 85 -9.05 5.67 14.89
CA ASN A 85 -9.96 4.62 15.37
C ASN A 85 -11.31 4.63 14.65
N LYS A 86 -11.80 5.82 14.27
CA LYS A 86 -13.09 5.97 13.59
C LYS A 86 -12.99 5.72 12.09
N ASP A 87 -12.02 6.36 11.44
CA ASP A 87 -11.97 6.47 9.98
C ASP A 87 -10.67 5.88 9.38
N GLY A 88 -9.74 5.37 10.20
CA GLY A 88 -8.44 4.88 9.74
C GLY A 88 -7.45 5.98 9.34
N LEU A 89 -7.76 7.26 9.61
CA LEU A 89 -6.99 8.41 9.15
C LEU A 89 -5.87 8.79 10.13
N LEU A 90 -4.64 8.87 9.62
CA LEU A 90 -3.48 9.38 10.36
C LEU A 90 -3.38 10.91 10.28
N VAL A 91 -4.21 11.59 11.06
CA VAL A 91 -4.22 13.05 11.13
C VAL A 91 -3.17 13.54 12.11
N ARG A 92 -2.18 14.32 11.64
CA ARG A 92 -1.14 14.88 12.50
C ARG A 92 -1.74 15.92 13.47
N LEU A 93 -1.45 15.76 14.76
CA LEU A 93 -1.83 16.72 15.78
C LEU A 93 -0.88 17.92 15.75
N ALA A 94 -1.45 19.12 15.93
CA ALA A 94 -0.71 20.37 16.03
C ALA A 94 -0.56 20.78 17.50
N GLU A 95 0.60 21.31 17.86
CA GLU A 95 0.82 21.84 19.20
C GLU A 95 0.28 23.27 19.31
N GLN A 96 -0.64 23.50 20.25
CA GLN A 96 -1.22 24.81 20.54
C GLN A 96 -1.31 25.00 22.05
N GLY A 97 -0.50 25.91 22.60
CA GLY A 97 -0.60 26.32 24.01
C GLY A 97 -0.31 25.24 25.03
N GLY A 98 0.50 24.22 24.68
CA GLY A 98 0.80 23.08 25.55
C GLY A 98 -0.20 21.92 25.46
N GLU A 99 -1.14 21.97 24.52
CA GLU A 99 -2.02 20.86 24.17
C GLU A 99 -1.81 20.45 22.71
N TRP A 100 -2.12 19.19 22.40
CA TRP A 100 -2.18 18.71 21.04
C TRP A 100 -3.61 18.78 20.51
N ARG A 101 -3.81 19.49 19.41
CA ARG A 101 -5.12 19.67 18.78
C ARG A 101 -5.17 19.03 17.41
N CYS A 102 -6.23 18.27 17.16
CA CYS A 102 -6.54 17.76 15.83
C CYS A 102 -7.30 18.80 15.01
N HIS A 103 -6.86 19.10 13.78
CA HIS A 103 -7.58 20.01 12.89
C HIS A 103 -8.81 19.37 12.24
N GLN A 104 -8.87 18.04 12.17
CA GLN A 104 -9.97 17.31 11.52
C GLN A 104 -11.16 17.08 12.46
N CYS A 105 -10.93 16.60 13.69
CA CYS A 105 -11.99 16.33 14.65
C CYS A 105 -12.11 17.39 15.77
N ALA A 106 -11.22 18.39 15.79
CA ALA A 106 -11.14 19.44 16.82
C ALA A 106 -10.85 18.95 18.26
N SER A 107 -10.64 17.65 18.47
CA SER A 107 -10.29 17.07 19.77
C SER A 107 -8.92 17.54 20.25
N ASN A 108 -8.83 17.76 21.56
CA ASN A 108 -7.61 18.16 22.25
C ASN A 108 -7.10 17.01 23.13
N PHE A 109 -5.78 16.84 23.15
CA PHE A 109 -5.08 15.83 23.93
C PHE A 109 -4.05 16.54 24.82
N GLY A 110 -4.11 16.25 26.13
CA GLY A 110 -3.21 16.85 27.11
C GLY A 110 -1.77 16.32 26.98
N TYR A 111 -0.80 17.21 27.14
CA TYR A 111 0.63 16.93 27.00
C TYR A 111 1.27 16.23 28.22
N GLU A 112 0.51 15.90 29.28
CA GLU A 112 1.12 15.48 30.55
C GLU A 112 1.90 14.15 30.45
N ARG A 113 3.23 14.30 30.34
CA ARG A 113 4.34 13.38 30.63
C ARG A 113 4.42 12.08 29.83
N THR A 114 4.82 12.18 28.57
CA THR A 114 5.47 11.06 27.84
C THR A 114 7.00 11.00 28.02
N LEU A 115 7.59 11.81 28.91
CA LEU A 115 9.05 11.87 29.13
C LEU A 115 9.64 10.78 30.05
N ASN A 116 8.88 9.79 30.53
CA ASN A 116 9.44 8.78 31.44
C ASN A 116 8.92 7.35 31.31
N ARG A 117 8.45 6.95 30.13
CA ARG A 117 8.33 5.52 29.81
C ARG A 117 9.35 5.18 28.73
N GLN A 118 10.44 4.55 29.16
CA GLN A 118 11.26 3.76 28.25
C GLN A 118 10.33 2.83 27.45
N PRO A 119 10.63 2.54 26.18
CA PRO A 119 9.88 1.53 25.46
C PRO A 119 10.23 0.18 26.12
N GLU A 120 9.48 -0.23 27.14
CA GLU A 120 9.33 -1.64 27.42
C GLU A 120 8.85 -2.23 26.10
N ARG A 121 9.73 -3.00 25.44
CA ARG A 121 9.36 -3.81 24.28
C ARG A 121 8.04 -4.49 24.66
N PRO A 122 6.91 -4.15 24.03
CA PRO A 122 5.68 -4.82 24.39
C PRO A 122 5.90 -6.27 24.01
N ALA A 123 5.91 -7.14 25.02
CA ALA A 123 5.74 -8.57 24.81
C ALA A 123 4.52 -8.72 23.91
N VAL A 124 4.72 -9.42 22.79
CA VAL A 124 3.76 -9.59 21.72
C VAL A 124 2.53 -10.31 22.27
N ALA A 125 1.61 -9.55 22.87
CA ALA A 125 0.22 -9.96 22.98
C ALA A 125 -0.39 -9.64 21.62
N MET A 126 -0.23 -10.58 20.67
CA MET A 126 -1.08 -10.65 19.49
C MET A 126 -2.52 -10.73 20.00
N SER A 127 -3.16 -9.58 20.17
CA SER A 127 -4.60 -9.52 20.06
C SER A 127 -4.87 -9.99 18.64
N GLN A 128 -5.38 -11.22 18.55
CA GLN A 128 -5.84 -11.83 17.31
C GLN A 128 -7.00 -10.98 16.78
N ARG A 129 -6.70 -9.81 16.22
CA ARG A 129 -7.54 -9.25 15.17
C ARG A 129 -7.36 -10.23 14.04
N ILE A 130 -8.26 -11.20 13.98
CA ILE A 130 -8.43 -12.12 12.86
C ILE A 130 -8.36 -11.22 11.63
N ALA A 131 -7.23 -11.28 10.92
CA ALA A 131 -7.12 -10.68 9.62
C ALA A 131 -8.27 -11.31 8.83
N LYS A 132 -9.33 -10.55 8.59
CA LYS A 132 -10.41 -11.02 7.73
C LYS A 132 -9.73 -11.24 6.39
N VAL A 133 -9.49 -12.51 6.07
CA VAL A 133 -9.08 -12.94 4.74
C VAL A 133 -10.20 -12.46 3.84
N ILE A 134 -9.95 -11.38 3.11
CA ILE A 134 -10.83 -10.96 2.04
C ILE A 134 -10.64 -12.04 0.98
N PRO A 135 -11.64 -12.91 0.72
CA PRO A 135 -11.55 -13.86 -0.36
C PRO A 135 -11.64 -13.03 -1.63
N LEU A 136 -10.49 -12.74 -2.23
CA LEU A 136 -10.46 -12.43 -3.64
C LEU A 136 -10.88 -13.72 -4.35
N TYR A 137 -11.75 -13.59 -5.36
CA TYR A 137 -12.36 -14.63 -6.22
C TYR A 137 -13.71 -15.24 -5.76
N LYS A 138 -14.74 -14.99 -6.57
CA LYS A 138 -15.73 -15.98 -7.01
C LYS A 138 -15.53 -16.20 -8.50
#